data_AF-M1CYL7-F1
#
_entry.id   AF-M1CYL7-F1
#
_cell.length_a   1.000
_cell.length_b   1.000
_cell.length_c   1.000
_cell.angle_alpha   90.00
_cell.angle_beta   90.00
_cell.angle_gamma   90.00
#
_symmetry.space_group_name_H-M   'P 1'
#
loop_
_entity.id
_entity.type
_entity.pdbx_description
1 polymer ?
#
loop_
_entity_poly.entity_id
_entity_poly.type
_entity_poly.pdbx_seq_one_letter_code
_entity_poly.pdbx_strand_id
1 'polypeptide(L)'
;MILDIFKINGLARCLCSVCKCLKFFEPDRVMVHLYRNRFKPRYFVWSDHGESDGFDGIFYNSMPVDVYNMVAPHGQIRVEQVRVEHNRVHEMINDAFGVQGGMEPEQYFDEAPNEEARHFYNQLEESSRPLCEGSPHSALSVAVRLMNIKSDWNVIL
;
A
#
# COMPACT_ATOMS: atom_id res chain seq x y z
N MET A 1 -13.21 -8.30 6.48
CA MET A 1 -14.17 -7.20 6.76
C MET A 1 -14.06 -6.87 8.23
N ILE A 2 -13.38 -5.77 8.58
CA ILE A 2 -13.14 -5.36 9.98
C ILE A 2 -13.65 -3.91 10.10
N LEU A 3 -14.96 -3.75 10.23
CA LEU A 3 -15.60 -2.45 10.54
C LEU A 3 -16.18 -2.42 11.96
N ASP A 4 -16.09 -3.52 12.71
CA ASP A 4 -16.77 -3.66 14.00
C ASP A 4 -15.98 -3.10 15.18
N ILE A 5 -14.68 -2.81 15.03
CA ILE A 5 -13.84 -2.30 16.11
C ILE A 5 -14.15 -0.82 16.45
N PHE A 6 -14.73 -0.06 15.52
CA PHE A 6 -14.95 1.38 15.68
C PHE A 6 -16.40 1.80 15.95
N LYS A 7 -17.29 0.83 16.21
CA LYS A 7 -18.70 1.10 16.52
C LYS A 7 -18.92 1.16 18.03
N ILE A 8 -19.42 2.28 18.51
CA ILE A 8 -19.91 2.40 19.90
C ILE A 8 -21.43 2.31 19.84
N ASN A 9 -22.00 1.24 20.38
CA ASN A 9 -23.45 0.97 20.36
C ASN A 9 -24.07 0.99 18.94
N GLY A 10 -23.34 0.48 17.94
CA GLY A 10 -23.77 0.48 16.52
C GLY A 10 -23.47 1.78 15.76
N LEU A 11 -23.17 2.86 16.47
CA LEU A 11 -22.85 4.16 15.89
C LEU A 11 -21.35 4.28 15.57
N ALA A 12 -21.05 4.84 14.40
CA ALA A 12 -19.71 5.16 13.97
C ALA A 12 -19.44 6.66 14.08
N ARG A 13 -18.19 7.00 14.43
CA ARG A 13 -17.71 8.37 14.42
C ARG A 13 -17.66 8.90 12.98
N CYS A 14 -18.12 10.13 12.75
CA CYS A 14 -18.17 10.70 11.42
C CYS A 14 -16.90 11.49 11.07
N LEU A 15 -16.10 10.98 10.13
CA LEU A 15 -14.85 11.59 9.67
C LEU A 15 -15.05 12.75 8.67
N CYS A 16 -16.28 13.21 8.42
CA CYS A 16 -16.47 14.22 7.39
C CYS A 16 -15.93 15.60 7.81
N SER A 17 -15.58 16.47 6.85
CA SER A 17 -15.00 17.79 7.12
C SER A 17 -15.87 18.71 8.01
N VAL A 18 -17.19 18.46 8.02
CA VAL A 18 -18.18 19.18 8.84
C VAL A 18 -18.25 18.61 10.26
N CYS A 19 -18.25 17.28 10.40
CA CYS A 19 -18.40 16.62 11.70
C CYS A 19 -17.07 16.50 12.45
N LYS A 20 -15.93 16.48 11.74
CA LYS A 20 -14.56 16.48 12.25
C LYS A 20 -14.32 15.46 13.36
N CYS A 21 -14.88 14.27 13.21
CA CYS A 21 -14.76 13.20 14.20
C CYS A 21 -15.51 13.48 15.52
N LEU A 22 -16.35 14.52 15.64
CA LEU A 22 -17.04 14.88 16.89
C LEU A 22 -18.44 14.27 17.03
N LYS A 23 -19.04 13.82 15.93
CA LYS A 23 -20.42 13.30 15.90
C LYS A 23 -20.44 11.81 15.60
N PHE A 24 -21.38 11.10 16.22
CA PHE A 24 -21.64 9.69 16.01
C PHE A 24 -22.96 9.50 15.29
N PHE A 25 -22.97 8.66 14.26
CA PHE A 25 -24.16 8.35 13.48
C PHE A 25 -24.15 6.88 13.07
N GLU A 26 -25.31 6.37 12.63
CA GLU A 26 -25.38 5.07 11.96
C GLU A 26 -24.44 5.04 10.74
N PRO A 27 -23.84 3.89 10.41
CA PRO A 27 -22.87 3.77 9.32
C PRO A 27 -23.38 4.35 7.99
N ASP A 28 -24.63 4.09 7.63
CA ASP A 28 -25.23 4.60 6.39
C ASP A 28 -25.26 6.13 6.35
N ARG A 29 -25.57 6.75 7.49
CA ARG A 29 -25.57 8.21 7.62
C ARG A 29 -24.15 8.79 7.59
N VAL A 30 -23.18 8.10 8.18
CA VAL A 30 -21.76 8.46 8.06
C VAL A 30 -21.32 8.43 6.60
N MET A 31 -21.68 7.39 5.84
CA MET A 31 -21.36 7.27 4.42
C MET A 31 -21.90 8.45 3.60
N VAL A 32 -23.17 8.80 3.78
CA VAL A 32 -23.78 9.97 3.11
C VAL A 32 -23.02 11.26 3.43
N HIS A 33 -22.61 11.43 4.69
CA HIS A 33 -21.84 12.60 5.10
C HIS A 33 -20.46 12.66 4.45
N LEU A 34 -19.78 11.53 4.29
CA LEU A 34 -18.47 11.46 3.64
C LEU A 34 -18.57 11.76 2.15
N TYR A 35 -19.56 11.22 1.44
CA TYR A 35 -19.77 11.52 0.02
C TYR A 35 -20.07 13.00 -0.23
N ARG A 36 -20.85 13.65 0.64
CA ARG A 36 -21.24 15.05 0.47
C ARG A 36 -20.17 16.04 0.91
N ASN A 37 -19.52 15.77 2.04
CA ASN A 37 -18.69 16.78 2.72
C ASN A 37 -17.18 16.46 2.67
N ARG A 38 -16.78 15.33 2.06
CA ARG A 38 -15.40 14.83 2.07
C ARG A 38 -14.87 14.56 3.48
N PHE A 39 -13.67 13.99 3.56
CA PHE A 39 -12.99 13.68 4.82
C PHE A 39 -12.44 14.94 5.53
N LYS A 40 -12.25 14.84 6.84
CA LYS A 40 -11.56 15.81 7.70
C LYS A 40 -10.16 16.07 7.12
N PRO A 41 -9.81 17.33 6.80
CA PRO A 41 -8.48 17.66 6.31
C PRO A 41 -7.41 17.31 7.35
N ARG A 42 -6.24 16.86 6.89
CA ARG A 42 -5.07 16.53 7.73
C ARG A 42 -5.33 15.45 8.79
N TYR A 43 -6.27 14.55 8.51
CA TYR A 43 -6.56 13.40 9.36
C TYR A 43 -5.83 12.15 8.84
N PHE A 44 -4.50 12.17 8.97
CA PHE A 44 -3.61 11.11 8.46
C PHE A 44 -3.42 9.97 9.46
N VAL A 45 -3.54 10.25 10.76
CA VAL A 45 -3.61 9.23 11.83
C VAL A 45 -5.04 9.10 12.29
N TRP A 46 -5.53 7.87 12.44
CA TRP A 46 -6.88 7.64 12.94
C TRP A 46 -6.90 7.66 14.48
N SER A 47 -6.34 8.72 15.07
CA SER A 47 -6.22 8.90 16.52
C SER A 47 -7.58 8.92 17.22
N ASP A 48 -8.57 9.61 16.65
CA ASP A 48 -9.96 9.56 17.14
C ASP A 48 -10.61 8.15 17.07
N HIS A 49 -9.95 7.18 16.41
CA HIS A 49 -10.35 5.78 16.30
C HIS A 49 -9.39 4.84 17.06
N GLY A 50 -8.43 5.36 17.82
CA GLY A 50 -7.54 4.56 18.65
C GLY A 50 -6.25 4.09 17.98
N GLU A 51 -5.96 4.54 16.75
CA GLU A 51 -4.64 4.35 16.15
C GLU A 51 -3.65 5.36 16.73
N SER A 52 -2.53 4.87 17.27
CA SER A 52 -1.38 5.68 17.63
C SER A 52 -0.37 5.64 16.50
N ASP A 53 0.17 6.79 16.10
CA ASP A 53 1.42 6.80 15.36
C ASP A 53 2.48 6.24 16.32
N GLY A 54 3.18 5.17 15.96
CA GLY A 54 4.18 4.52 16.83
C GLY A 54 5.39 5.41 17.20
N PHE A 55 5.28 6.72 17.06
CA PHE A 55 6.30 7.75 17.17
C PHE A 55 5.76 9.05 17.82
N ASP A 56 4.97 8.94 18.89
CA ASP A 56 4.67 10.01 19.85
C ASP A 56 4.38 11.41 19.21
N GLY A 57 3.64 11.44 18.09
CA GLY A 57 3.25 12.68 17.40
C GLY A 57 4.33 13.42 16.60
N ILE A 58 5.55 12.89 16.44
CA ILE A 58 6.68 13.65 15.85
C ILE A 58 6.54 13.83 14.32
N PHE A 59 5.97 12.85 13.61
CA PHE A 59 5.89 12.86 12.15
C PHE A 59 5.00 13.98 11.60
N TYR A 60 3.89 14.33 12.28
CA TYR A 60 2.93 15.33 11.78
C TYR A 60 3.26 16.75 12.22
N ASN A 61 3.99 16.90 13.34
CA ASN A 61 4.51 18.19 13.80
C ASN A 61 5.71 18.68 12.96
N SER A 62 6.31 17.79 12.15
CA SER A 62 7.44 18.09 11.27
C SER A 62 7.03 18.32 9.80
N MET A 63 5.75 18.20 9.45
CA MET A 63 5.22 18.51 8.12
C MET A 63 4.93 20.02 8.01
N PRO A 64 5.68 20.78 7.19
CA PRO A 64 5.47 22.22 7.07
C PRO A 64 4.10 22.56 6.47
N VAL A 65 3.49 23.60 7.01
CA VAL A 65 2.17 24.13 6.64
C VAL A 65 2.29 25.01 5.40
N ASP A 66 2.81 24.51 4.28
CA ASP A 66 3.02 25.33 3.08
C ASP A 66 3.45 24.49 1.86
N VAL A 67 2.52 23.72 1.31
CA VAL A 67 2.69 22.98 0.03
C VAL A 67 2.75 23.90 -1.21
N TYR A 68 3.10 25.18 -1.07
CA TYR A 68 3.25 26.05 -2.26
C TYR A 68 4.49 26.94 -2.33
N ASN A 69 5.21 27.22 -1.25
CA ASN A 69 6.43 28.01 -1.34
C ASN A 69 7.33 27.70 -0.14
N MET A 70 8.53 27.16 -0.34
CA MET A 70 9.75 27.59 0.36
C MET A 70 10.95 26.79 -0.16
N VAL A 71 11.87 27.54 -0.79
CA VAL A 71 13.23 27.15 -1.12
C VAL A 71 14.04 27.10 0.18
N ALA A 72 14.68 25.98 0.50
CA ALA A 72 15.62 25.90 1.62
C ALA A 72 17.02 26.41 1.19
N PRO A 73 17.64 27.38 1.90
CA PRO A 73 19.01 27.79 1.63
C PRO A 73 20.01 26.87 2.36
N HIS A 74 20.90 26.27 1.55
CA HIS A 74 22.27 25.79 1.79
C HIS A 74 22.68 25.18 3.16
N GLY A 75 23.30 23.99 3.23
CA GLY A 75 23.86 23.19 2.15
C GLY A 75 24.56 21.88 2.56
N GLN A 76 24.79 21.11 1.50
CA GLN A 76 25.82 20.08 1.25
C GLN A 76 25.80 18.78 2.07
N ILE A 77 25.07 17.78 1.55
CA ILE A 77 25.71 16.63 0.88
C ILE A 77 24.96 16.42 -0.45
N ARG A 78 25.67 16.61 -1.57
CA ARG A 78 25.14 16.33 -2.92
C ARG A 78 25.10 14.81 -3.09
N VAL A 79 23.93 14.21 -2.91
CA VAL A 79 23.57 13.03 -3.70
C VAL A 79 22.61 13.56 -4.75
N GLU A 80 22.99 13.41 -6.01
CA GLU A 80 22.22 13.80 -7.18
C GLU A 80 20.84 13.14 -7.09
N GLN A 81 19.85 13.86 -6.55
CA GLN A 81 18.48 13.38 -6.48
C GLN A 81 17.93 13.35 -7.89
N VAL A 82 18.09 12.20 -8.54
CA VAL A 82 17.19 11.76 -9.59
C VAL A 82 15.79 11.97 -9.03
N ARG A 83 15.03 12.86 -9.67
CA ARG A 83 13.61 13.07 -9.39
C ARG A 83 12.89 11.76 -9.67
N VAL A 84 12.79 10.90 -8.67
CA VAL A 84 11.83 9.81 -8.69
C VAL A 84 10.52 10.48 -8.33
N GLU A 85 9.69 10.73 -9.34
CA GLU A 85 8.27 11.00 -9.12
C GLU A 85 7.74 9.83 -8.31
N HIS A 86 7.50 10.06 -7.02
CA HIS A 86 6.94 9.04 -6.16
C HIS A 86 5.47 8.92 -6.58
N ASN A 87 5.20 7.95 -7.45
CA ASN A 87 3.85 7.69 -7.93
C ASN A 87 2.94 7.53 -6.70
N ARG A 88 1.74 8.13 -6.71
CA ARG A 88 0.76 8.02 -5.60
C ARG A 88 0.48 6.58 -5.18
N VAL A 89 0.61 5.64 -6.11
CA VAL A 89 0.52 4.20 -5.86
C VAL A 89 1.65 3.70 -4.96
N HIS A 90 2.86 4.25 -5.11
CA HIS A 90 4.02 3.92 -4.30
C HIS A 90 3.86 4.40 -2.85
N GLU A 91 3.23 5.56 -2.63
CA GLU A 91 2.84 6.01 -1.28
C GLU A 91 1.78 5.08 -0.66
N MET A 92 0.74 4.71 -1.42
CA MET A 92 -0.29 3.77 -0.94
C MET A 92 0.28 2.40 -0.57
N ILE A 93 1.27 1.91 -1.34
CA ILE A 93 1.99 0.67 -1.04
C ILE A 93 2.77 0.84 0.26
N ASN A 94 3.56 1.91 0.40
CA ASN A 94 4.37 2.12 1.59
C ASN A 94 3.52 2.29 2.87
N ASP A 95 2.34 2.89 2.77
CA ASP A 95 1.37 2.99 3.87
C ASP A 95 0.78 1.63 4.25
N ALA A 96 0.45 0.78 3.26
CA ALA A 96 -0.07 -0.57 3.51
C ALA A 96 0.97 -1.50 4.18
N PHE A 97 2.26 -1.28 3.90
CA PHE A 97 3.37 -2.09 4.42
C PHE A 97 4.11 -1.42 5.59
N GLY A 98 3.68 -0.24 6.06
CA GLY A 98 4.29 0.46 7.21
C GLY A 98 5.74 0.92 7.00
N VAL A 99 6.19 1.09 5.75
CA VAL A 99 7.61 1.35 5.40
C VAL A 99 7.93 2.85 5.44
N GLN A 100 7.40 3.60 6.41
CA GLN A 100 7.73 5.01 6.58
C GLN A 100 8.08 5.32 8.03
N GLY A 101 9.38 5.21 8.33
CA GLY A 101 9.98 5.83 9.50
C GLY A 101 10.76 4.87 10.38
N GLY A 102 12.07 4.79 10.14
CA GLY A 102 13.07 4.62 11.19
C GLY A 102 12.93 3.43 12.15
N MET A 103 12.21 2.37 11.76
CA MET A 103 12.31 1.10 12.45
C MET A 103 13.65 0.51 12.00
N GLU A 104 14.63 0.44 12.91
CA GLU A 104 15.66 -0.60 12.83
C GLU A 104 14.92 -1.88 12.44
N PRO A 105 15.37 -2.62 11.41
CA PRO A 105 14.61 -3.72 10.85
C PRO A 105 14.32 -4.71 11.98
N GLU A 106 13.14 -4.58 12.59
CA GLU A 106 12.51 -5.65 13.34
C GLU A 106 12.51 -6.76 12.32
N GLN A 107 13.38 -7.73 12.57
CA GLN A 107 13.78 -8.76 11.62
C GLN A 107 12.54 -9.14 10.86
N TYR A 108 12.46 -8.68 9.60
CA TYR A 108 11.40 -9.03 8.70
C TYR A 108 11.62 -10.53 8.51
N PHE A 109 11.03 -11.32 9.39
CA PHE A 109 11.00 -12.75 9.25
C PHE A 109 10.16 -12.91 8.00
N ASP A 110 10.83 -13.11 6.87
CA ASP A 110 10.20 -13.64 5.68
C ASP A 110 9.38 -14.84 6.15
N GLU A 111 8.07 -14.64 6.23
CA GLU A 111 7.18 -15.66 6.74
C GLU A 111 7.31 -16.84 5.79
N ALA A 112 7.83 -17.95 6.32
CA ALA A 112 8.06 -19.12 5.50
C ALA A 112 6.75 -19.48 4.79
N PRO A 113 6.79 -19.86 3.50
CA PRO A 113 5.58 -20.14 2.74
C PRO A 113 4.67 -21.10 3.52
N ASN A 114 3.42 -20.69 3.71
CA ASN A 114 2.39 -21.59 4.23
C ASN A 114 2.25 -22.82 3.29
N GLU A 115 1.51 -23.84 3.71
CA GLU A 115 1.43 -25.10 2.96
C GLU A 115 0.97 -24.92 1.50
N GLU A 116 -0.03 -24.06 1.28
CA GLU A 116 -0.54 -23.74 -0.06
C GLU A 116 0.50 -23.00 -0.92
N ALA A 117 1.17 -21.99 -0.34
CA ALA A 117 2.22 -21.24 -1.01
C ALA A 117 3.41 -22.15 -1.36
N ARG A 118 3.77 -23.09 -0.48
CA ARG A 118 4.82 -24.07 -0.74
C ARG A 118 4.46 -24.99 -1.90
N HIS A 119 3.23 -25.48 -1.94
CA HIS A 119 2.73 -26.29 -3.04
C HIS A 119 2.76 -25.52 -4.38
N PHE A 120 2.40 -24.24 -4.37
CA PHE A 120 2.51 -23.37 -5.54
C PHE A 120 3.96 -23.19 -5.99
N TYR A 121 4.87 -22.85 -5.06
CA TYR A 121 6.29 -22.64 -5.39
C TYR A 121 6.95 -23.90 -5.93
N ASN A 122 6.61 -25.09 -5.41
CA ASN A 122 7.12 -26.36 -5.93
C ASN A 122 6.70 -26.58 -7.39
N GLN A 123 5.42 -26.38 -7.72
CA GLN A 123 4.94 -26.49 -9.10
C GLN A 123 5.59 -25.46 -10.03
N LEU A 124 5.79 -24.22 -9.52
CA LEU A 124 6.45 -23.17 -10.27
C LEU A 124 7.91 -23.56 -10.58
N GLU A 125 8.62 -24.11 -9.60
CA GLU A 125 9.99 -24.58 -9.77
C GLU A 125 10.05 -25.72 -10.81
N GLU A 126 9.19 -26.72 -10.69
CA GLU A 126 9.11 -27.85 -11.63
C GLU A 126 8.84 -27.40 -13.06
N SER A 127 7.88 -26.49 -13.27
CA SER A 127 7.54 -25.95 -14.58
C SER A 127 8.60 -25.00 -15.16
N SER A 128 9.48 -24.47 -14.32
CA SER A 128 10.59 -23.59 -14.69
C SER A 128 11.87 -24.35 -15.08
N ARG A 129 11.96 -25.66 -14.83
CA ARG A 129 13.10 -26.47 -15.25
C ARG A 129 13.18 -26.61 -16.77
N PRO A 130 14.38 -26.75 -17.35
CA PRO A 130 14.55 -27.02 -18.78
C PRO A 130 13.77 -28.26 -19.22
N LEU A 131 13.19 -28.22 -20.42
CA LEU A 131 12.46 -29.37 -21.00
C LEU A 131 13.36 -30.61 -21.20
N CYS A 132 14.64 -30.38 -21.49
CA CYS A 132 15.67 -31.39 -21.61
C CYS A 132 17.03 -30.80 -21.23
N GLU A 133 18.00 -31.67 -20.96
CA GLU A 133 19.36 -31.27 -20.61
C GLU A 133 19.98 -30.40 -21.74
N GLY A 134 20.44 -29.20 -21.37
CA GLY A 134 20.98 -28.22 -22.33
C GLY A 134 19.94 -27.33 -23.03
N SER A 135 18.63 -27.51 -22.79
CA SER A 135 17.61 -26.60 -23.34
C SER A 135 17.63 -25.24 -22.64
N PRO A 136 17.61 -24.11 -23.38
CA PRO A 136 17.45 -22.78 -22.80
C PRO A 136 15.99 -22.46 -22.42
N HIS A 137 15.04 -23.37 -22.71
CA HIS A 137 13.61 -23.14 -22.55
C HIS A 137 12.97 -24.18 -21.63
N SER A 138 12.20 -23.69 -20.67
CA SER A 138 11.31 -24.45 -19.79
C SER A 138 9.91 -24.57 -20.36
N ALA A 139 9.08 -25.43 -19.75
CA ALA A 139 7.67 -25.56 -20.12
C ALA A 139 6.94 -24.21 -20.01
N LEU A 140 7.20 -23.47 -18.94
CA LEU A 140 6.63 -22.13 -18.73
C LEU A 140 7.10 -21.13 -19.79
N SER A 141 8.39 -21.15 -20.15
CA SER A 141 8.95 -20.28 -21.19
C SER A 141 8.29 -20.51 -22.56
N VAL A 142 8.07 -21.78 -22.91
CA VAL A 142 7.38 -22.15 -24.15
C VAL A 142 5.91 -21.74 -24.11
N ALA A 143 5.21 -21.99 -23.00
CA ALA A 143 3.81 -21.60 -22.84
C ALA A 143 3.61 -20.08 -23.00
N VAL A 144 4.47 -19.27 -22.36
CA VAL A 144 4.42 -17.80 -22.49
C VAL A 144 4.66 -17.36 -23.93
N ARG A 145 5.64 -17.95 -24.63
CA ARG A 145 5.90 -17.64 -26.04
C ARG A 145 4.71 -18.00 -26.93
N LEU A 146 4.10 -19.17 -26.73
CA LEU A 146 2.91 -19.59 -27.48
C LEU A 146 1.72 -18.67 -27.20
N MET A 147 1.51 -18.25 -25.95
CA MET A 147 0.47 -17.29 -25.59
C MET A 147 0.69 -15.93 -26.25
N ASN A 148 1.92 -15.42 -26.27
CA ASN A 148 2.27 -14.17 -26.96
C ASN A 148 2.02 -14.28 -28.47
N ILE A 149 2.42 -15.39 -29.09
CA ILE A 149 2.15 -15.62 -30.53
C ILE A 149 0.64 -15.65 -30.78
N LYS A 150 -0.12 -16.34 -29.91
CA LYS A 150 -1.58 -16.40 -30.01
C LYS A 150 -2.21 -15.02 -29.85
N SER A 151 -1.75 -14.17 -28.94
CA SER A 151 -2.30 -12.83 -28.75
C SER A 151 -1.96 -11.89 -29.92
N ASP A 152 -0.73 -11.96 -30.43
CA ASP A 152 -0.26 -11.03 -31.46
C ASP A 152 -0.86 -11.34 -32.84
N TRP A 153 -1.12 -12.62 -33.11
CA TRP A 153 -1.51 -13.10 -34.44
C TRP A 153 -2.89 -13.77 -34.48
N ASN A 154 -3.60 -13.82 -33.35
CA ASN A 154 -4.90 -14.49 -33.18
C ASN A 154 -4.94 -15.91 -33.78
N VAL A 155 -3.83 -16.66 -33.63
CA VAL A 155 -3.69 -18.00 -34.20
C VAL A 155 -4.40 -19.01 -33.31
N ILE A 156 -5.31 -19.78 -33.88
CA ILE A 156 -5.91 -20.94 -33.21
C ILE A 156 -4.91 -22.09 -33.36
N LEU A 157 -4.22 -22.43 -32.26
CA LEU A 157 -3.45 -23.66 -32.13
C LEU A 157 -4.37 -24.85 -31.84
#